data_AF-A0A1G8DY19-F1
#
_entry.id   AF-A0A1G8DY19-F1
#
_cell.length_a   1.000
_cell.length_b   1.000
_cell.length_c   1.000
_cell.angle_alpha   90.00
_cell.angle_beta   90.00
_cell.angle_gamma   90.00
#
_symmetry.space_group_name_H-M   'P 1'
#
loop_
_entity.id
_entity.type
_entity.pdbx_description
1 polymer ?
#
loop_
_entity_poly.entity_id
_entity_poly.type
_entity_poly.pdbx_seq_one_letter_code
_entity_poly.pdbx_strand_id
1 'polypeptide(L)' 'MKVNLVKDANGKVVATFENALAGGPSLRPEPKPGFTVQVIEAAENYKADIKAFYEQNSR' A
#
# COMPACT_ATOMS: atom_id res chain seq x y z
N MET A 1 -0.65 8.05 -9.16
CA MET A 1 -0.88 8.48 -7.77
C MET A 1 -0.03 7.62 -6.85
N LYS A 2 0.49 8.15 -5.74
CA LYS A 2 1.31 7.36 -4.81
C LYS A 2 0.47 6.67 -3.76
N VAL A 3 0.65 5.37 -3.63
CA VAL A 3 0.05 4.55 -2.58
C VAL A 3 1.13 3.84 -1.79
N ASN A 4 0.81 3.56 -0.53
CA ASN A 4 1.66 2.75 0.33
C ASN A 4 1.10 1.34 0.38
N LEU A 5 1.96 0.34 0.18
CA LEU A 5 1.66 -1.07 0.35
C LEU A 5 2.25 -1.55 1.68
N VAL A 6 1.47 -2.28 2.45
CA VAL A 6 1.96 -3.04 3.61
C VAL A 6 2.20 -4.47 3.17
N LYS A 7 3.43 -4.95 3.32
CA LYS A 7 3.82 -6.33 2.99
C LYS A 7 4.15 -7.10 4.26
N ASP A 8 3.79 -8.37 4.28
CA ASP A 8 4.21 -9.30 5.33
C ASP A 8 5.67 -9.75 5.14
N ALA A 9 6.13 -10.63 6.04
CA ALA A 9 7.50 -11.15 6.03
C ALA A 9 7.83 -11.97 4.78
N ASN A 10 6.81 -12.48 4.09
CA ASN A 10 6.96 -13.26 2.86
C ASN A 10 6.91 -12.38 1.60
N GLY A 11 6.67 -11.07 1.73
CA GLY A 11 6.54 -10.15 0.60
C GLY A 11 5.12 -10.01 0.04
N LYS A 12 4.12 -10.68 0.64
CA LYS A 12 2.72 -10.60 0.25
C LYS A 12 2.12 -9.28 0.70
N VAL A 13 1.40 -8.61 -0.19
CA VAL A 13 0.65 -7.39 0.15
C VAL A 13 -0.58 -7.76 0.98
N VAL A 14 -0.71 -7.15 2.16
CA VAL A 14 -1.82 -7.38 3.09
C VAL A 14 -2.74 -6.17 3.27
N ALA A 15 -2.25 -4.98 2.93
CA ALA A 15 -3.02 -3.75 3.00
C ALA A 15 -2.44 -2.66 2.11
N THR A 16 -3.27 -1.68 1.77
CA THR A 16 -2.87 -0.49 1.01
C THR A 16 -3.55 0.75 1.56
N PHE A 17 -2.81 1.85 1.63
CA PHE A 17 -3.35 3.13 2.08
C PHE A 17 -2.76 4.28 1.26
N GLU A 18 -3.61 5.27 1.00
CA GLU A 18 -3.23 6.47 0.25
C GLU A 18 -2.60 7.46 1.22
N ASN A 19 -1.57 8.18 0.77
CA ASN A 19 -1.09 9.32 1.55
C ASN A 19 -2.15 10.42 1.51
N ALA A 20 -2.31 11.11 2.64
CA ALA A 20 -3.16 12.28 2.71
C ALA A 20 -2.70 13.32 1.67
N LEU A 21 -3.68 14.01 1.07
CA LEU A 21 -3.41 15.17 0.24
C LEU A 21 -2.68 16.24 1.06
N ALA A 22 -1.87 17.08 0.40
CA ALA A 22 -1.12 18.14 1.07
C ALA A 22 -2.04 19.01 1.94
N GLY A 23 -1.73 19.12 3.23
CA GLY A 23 -2.54 19.86 4.22
C GLY A 23 -3.62 19.04 4.93
N GLY A 24 -3.80 17.76 4.57
CA GLY A 24 -4.73 16.85 5.25
C GLY A 24 -4.09 16.03 6.38
N PRO A 25 -4.90 15.45 7.28
CA PRO A 25 -4.42 14.55 8.33
C PRO A 25 -3.76 13.31 7.71
N SER A 26 -2.50 13.08 8.04
CA SER A 26 -1.70 11.95 7.58
C SER A 26 -1.84 10.76 8.54
N LEU A 27 -2.21 9.59 8.01
CA LEU A 27 -2.13 8.32 8.73
C LEU A 27 -0.83 7.61 8.33
N ARG A 28 0.09 7.47 9.29
CA ARG A 28 1.30 6.65 9.12
C ARG A 28 1.10 5.34 9.86
N PRO A 29 0.95 4.20 9.18
CA PRO A 29 0.84 2.93 9.86
C PRO A 29 2.17 2.57 10.52
N GLU A 30 2.06 1.98 11.70
CA GLU A 30 3.16 1.35 12.40
C GLU A 30 3.15 -0.14 12.05
N PRO A 31 3.98 -0.60 11.10
CA PRO A 31 4.05 -2.01 10.78
C PRO A 31 4.55 -2.78 12.00
N LYS A 32 3.85 -3.86 12.35
CA LYS A 32 4.33 -4.83 13.33
C LYS A 32 5.67 -5.43 12.85
N PRO A 33 6.50 -5.97 13.76
CA PRO A 33 7.71 -6.68 13.37
C PRO A 33 7.44 -7.72 12.28
N GLY A 34 8.29 -7.75 11.26
CA GLY A 34 8.11 -8.61 10.08
C GLY A 34 7.26 -8.03 8.95
N PHE A 35 6.61 -6.88 9.15
CA PHE A 35 5.92 -6.16 8.08
C PHE A 35 6.76 -5.00 7.56
N THR A 36 6.62 -4.68 6.27
CA THR A 36 7.29 -3.56 5.62
C THR A 36 6.30 -2.66 4.91
N VAL A 37 6.64 -1.39 4.75
CA VAL A 37 5.85 -0.42 3.99
C VAL A 37 6.64 -0.01 2.74
N GLN A 38 6.02 -0.14 1.57
CA GLN A 38 6.60 0.23 0.28
C GLN A 38 5.70 1.27 -0.42
N VAL A 39 6.28 2.38 -0.88
CA VAL A 39 5.56 3.39 -1.66
C VAL A 39 5.70 3.08 -3.15
N ILE A 40 4.59 3.06 -3.88
CA ILE A 40 4.57 2.84 -5.34
C ILE A 40 3.66 3.83 -6.05
N GLU A 41 3.89 4.01 -7.35
CA GLU A 41 2.92 4.63 -8.24
C GLU A 41 1.83 3.62 -8.61
N ALA A 42 0.58 4.06 -8.55
CA ALA A 42 -0.60 3.32 -8.96
C ALA A 42 -1.48 4.19 -9.86
N ALA A 43 -2.24 3.55 -10.74
CA ALA A 43 -3.32 4.21 -11.46
C ALA A 43 -4.40 4.68 -10.48
N GLU A 44 -5.11 5.77 -10.79
CA GLU A 44 -6.15 6.32 -9.90
C GLU A 44 -7.28 5.31 -9.62
N ASN A 45 -7.52 4.41 -10.55
CA ASN A 45 -8.57 3.38 -10.48
C ASN A 45 -8.07 2.03 -9.95
N TYR A 46 -6.87 1.93 -9.36
CA TYR A 46 -6.32 0.64 -8.91
C TYR A 46 -7.24 -0.13 -7.95
N LYS A 47 -8.09 0.58 -7.19
CA LYS A 47 -9.08 -0.01 -6.28
C LYS A 47 -10.21 -0.76 -7.00
N ALA A 48 -10.40 -0.54 -8.30
CA ALA A 48 -11.42 -1.23 -9.10
C ALA A 48 -11.15 -2.73 -9.19
N ASP A 49 -9.87 -3.14 -9.14
CA ASP A 49 -9.47 -4.54 -8.98
C ASP A 49 -8.30 -4.64 -7.99
N ILE A 50 -8.64 -4.45 -6.71
CA ILE A 50 -7.66 -4.48 -5.63
C ILE A 50 -6.95 -5.83 -5.51
N LYS A 51 -7.60 -6.92 -5.95
CA LYS A 51 -7.03 -8.27 -5.89
C LYS A 51 -5.92 -8.42 -6.91
N ALA A 52 -6.20 -8.11 -8.19
CA ALA A 52 -5.18 -8.14 -9.23
C ALA A 52 -4.02 -7.19 -8.90
N PHE A 53 -4.34 -6.02 -8.34
CA PHE A 53 -3.32 -5.08 -7.87
C PHE A 53 -2.42 -5.69 -6.77
N TYR A 54 -2.98 -6.43 -5.81
CA TYR A 54 -2.20 -7.07 -4.74
C TYR A 54 -1.34 -8.20 -5.31
N GLU A 55 -1.87 -8.99 -6.24
CA GLU A 55 -1.14 -10.08 -6.89
C GLU A 55 0.06 -9.55 -7.69
N GLN A 56 -0.11 -8.46 -8.45
CA GLN A 56 0.97 -7.85 -9.23
C GLN A 56 2.10 -7.30 -8.36
N ASN A 57 1.78 -6.84 -7.15
CA ASN A 57 2.74 -6.15 -6.28
C ASN A 57 3.23 -7.00 -5.10
N SER A 58 2.69 -8.21 -4.93
CA SER A 58 3.25 -9.21 -4.04
C SER A 58 4.50 -9.82 -4.67
N ARG A 59 5.49 -10.13 -3.84
CA ARG A 59 6.72 -10.80 -4.26
C ARG A 59 6.79 -12.17 -3.62
#